data_AF-A0A9N9IF11-F1
#
_entry.id   AF-A0A9N9IF11-F1
#
_cell.length_a   1.000
_cell.length_b   1.000
_cell.length_c   1.000
_cell.angle_alpha   90.00
_cell.angle_beta   90.00
_cell.angle_gamma   90.00
#
_symmetry.space_group_name_H-M   'P 1'
#
loop_
_entity.id
_entity.type
_entity.pdbx_description
1 polymer ?
#
loop_
_entity_poly.entity_id
_entity_poly.type
_entity_poly.pdbx_seq_one_letter_code
_entity_poly.pdbx_strand_id
1 'polypeptide(L)'
;EEEADEDDWNVSMAAGTCLALLAQCVEDAVVAPVIPFIENHIRNNDWRFREAAVMAFGSILEGPEHKLLANLVNQALPVLIDMMRDPSPQVKDTTAWTLGRVSELLIECIKPDVHLHPLITALVYGLKDSPRIVSNCCWALMSLSDQFGSKETAQPSYHLSAYFEGIITALYLEAFAPFLYGALSNHEEYQLCSIAVGLIGDICRALQEQSLPYCDTFMNVLLQNLQSPVLNRNVKPAILSCFGDIALAIGGRFEVYLEIVMLVLLQASNMRADGVNVMTNYDMIDYVIALREGILEAYVGIVQGLKSGEKVGLFVSDLAEAFQNGQIKQWFQYDCVTQVLREGRNNRNLPNGTREVTRWAKE
;
A
#
# COMPACT_ATOMS: atom_id res chain seq x y z
N GLU A 1 -20.64 -22.32 -26.75
CA GLU A 1 -19.77 -22.89 -25.71
C GLU A 1 -20.01 -22.03 -24.50
N GLU A 2 -20.64 -22.60 -23.48
CA GLU A 2 -20.96 -21.92 -22.23
C GLU A 2 -19.65 -21.41 -21.63
N GLU A 3 -19.59 -20.11 -21.31
CA GLU A 3 -18.49 -19.54 -20.53
C GLU A 3 -18.46 -20.29 -19.20
N ALA A 4 -17.50 -21.21 -19.05
CA ALA A 4 -17.31 -21.94 -17.80
C ALA A 4 -17.10 -20.91 -16.68
N ASP A 5 -17.89 -21.02 -15.62
CA ASP A 5 -17.76 -20.16 -14.44
C ASP A 5 -16.30 -20.20 -13.94
N GLU A 6 -15.78 -19.05 -13.51
CA GLU A 6 -14.36 -18.88 -13.16
C GLU A 6 -13.90 -19.78 -11.99
N ASP A 7 -14.85 -20.33 -11.22
CA ASP A 7 -14.66 -21.28 -10.12
C ASP A 7 -14.78 -22.76 -10.53
N ASP A 8 -15.09 -23.07 -11.80
CA ASP A 8 -15.23 -24.44 -12.26
C ASP A 8 -13.86 -25.10 -12.50
N TRP A 9 -13.50 -25.98 -11.56
CA TRP A 9 -12.35 -26.86 -11.67
C TRP A 9 -12.47 -27.76 -12.91
N ASN A 10 -11.75 -27.39 -13.96
CA ASN A 10 -11.79 -28.08 -15.24
C ASN A 10 -10.55 -28.94 -15.49
N VAL A 11 -10.61 -29.74 -16.57
CA VAL A 11 -9.54 -30.67 -16.95
C VAL A 11 -8.20 -29.96 -17.21
N SER A 12 -8.23 -28.72 -17.72
CA SER A 12 -7.01 -27.94 -17.97
C SER A 12 -6.31 -27.57 -16.66
N MET A 13 -7.07 -27.07 -15.69
CA MET A 13 -6.56 -26.76 -14.34
C MET A 13 -6.00 -28.01 -13.66
N ALA A 14 -6.73 -29.13 -13.72
CA ALA A 14 -6.28 -30.41 -13.18
C ALA A 14 -4.98 -30.90 -13.85
N ALA A 15 -4.84 -30.73 -15.16
CA ALA A 15 -3.62 -31.09 -15.89
C ALA A 15 -2.44 -30.20 -15.50
N GLY A 16 -2.64 -28.88 -15.37
CA GLY A 16 -1.61 -27.94 -14.92
C GLY A 16 -1.10 -28.25 -13.51
N THR A 17 -2.00 -28.54 -12.58
CA THR A 17 -1.63 -28.96 -11.21
C THR A 17 -0.96 -30.32 -11.19
N CYS A 18 -1.46 -31.29 -11.98
CA CYS A 18 -0.82 -32.60 -12.10
C CYS A 18 0.61 -32.47 -12.62
N LEU A 19 0.84 -31.62 -13.63
CA LEU A 19 2.17 -31.37 -14.16
C LEU A 19 3.11 -30.73 -13.12
N ALA A 20 2.60 -29.78 -12.32
CA ALA A 20 3.39 -29.18 -11.24
C ALA A 20 3.79 -30.22 -10.17
N LEU A 21 2.83 -31.07 -9.76
CA LEU A 21 3.11 -32.16 -8.81
C LEU A 21 4.08 -33.19 -9.39
N LEU A 22 3.98 -33.50 -10.69
CA LEU A 22 4.93 -34.36 -11.38
C LEU A 22 6.32 -33.74 -11.39
N ALA A 23 6.45 -32.44 -11.71
CA ALA A 23 7.73 -31.73 -11.70
C ALA A 23 8.41 -31.80 -10.33
N GLN A 24 7.66 -31.62 -9.24
CA GLN A 24 8.18 -31.77 -7.88
C GLN A 24 8.54 -33.22 -7.52
N CYS A 25 7.91 -34.21 -8.15
CA CYS A 25 8.15 -35.63 -7.86
C CYS A 25 9.32 -36.23 -8.65
N VAL A 26 9.48 -35.83 -9.92
CA VAL A 26 10.48 -36.41 -10.84
C VAL A 26 11.63 -35.47 -11.17
N GLU A 27 11.56 -34.22 -10.69
CA GLU A 27 12.59 -33.18 -10.82
C GLU A 27 13.02 -33.03 -12.29
N ASP A 28 14.32 -33.09 -12.59
CA ASP A 28 14.89 -32.85 -13.93
C ASP A 28 14.29 -33.70 -15.05
N ALA A 29 13.77 -34.89 -14.73
CA ALA A 29 13.22 -35.80 -15.74
C ALA A 29 11.98 -35.22 -16.44
N VAL A 30 11.29 -34.25 -15.82
CA VAL A 30 10.11 -33.57 -16.41
C VAL A 30 10.49 -32.61 -17.54
N VAL A 31 11.73 -32.11 -17.56
CA VAL A 31 12.15 -31.03 -18.47
C VAL A 31 12.23 -31.53 -19.91
N ALA A 32 12.89 -32.68 -20.12
CA ALA A 32 13.09 -33.25 -21.45
C ALA A 32 11.78 -33.47 -22.27
N PRO A 33 10.66 -34.00 -21.69
CA PRO A 33 9.42 -34.14 -22.42
C PRO A 33 8.63 -32.83 -22.59
N VAL A 34 8.79 -31.86 -21.68
CA VAL A 34 7.98 -30.63 -21.67
C VAL A 34 8.56 -29.54 -22.56
N ILE A 35 9.89 -29.38 -22.63
CA ILE A 35 10.54 -28.33 -23.44
C ILE A 35 10.15 -28.39 -24.94
N PRO A 36 10.15 -29.56 -25.61
CA PRO A 36 9.73 -29.62 -27.01
C PRO A 36 8.29 -29.17 -27.23
N PHE A 37 7.40 -29.42 -26.27
CA PHE A 37 6.02 -28.93 -26.35
C PHE A 37 5.99 -27.41 -26.30
N ILE A 38 6.73 -26.80 -25.37
CA ILE A 38 6.78 -25.34 -25.22
C ILE A 38 7.34 -24.69 -26.48
N GLU A 39 8.48 -25.15 -26.99
CA GLU A 39 9.15 -24.58 -28.18
C GLU A 39 8.26 -24.61 -29.43
N ASN A 40 7.50 -25.69 -29.61
CA ASN A 40 6.62 -25.87 -30.77
C ASN A 40 5.33 -25.02 -30.69
N HIS A 41 4.89 -24.65 -29.49
CA HIS A 41 3.57 -24.07 -29.27
C HIS A 41 3.56 -22.62 -28.77
N ILE A 42 4.68 -22.10 -28.25
CA ILE A 42 4.76 -20.74 -27.69
C ILE A 42 4.44 -19.62 -28.71
N ARG A 43 4.63 -19.88 -30.02
CA ARG A 43 4.29 -18.94 -31.12
C ARG A 43 3.17 -19.45 -32.02
N ASN A 44 2.34 -20.37 -31.54
CA ASN A 44 1.26 -20.92 -32.34
C ASN A 44 0.19 -19.86 -32.68
N ASN A 45 -0.47 -19.99 -33.83
CA ASN A 45 -1.57 -19.09 -34.22
C ASN A 45 -2.79 -19.25 -33.29
N ASP A 46 -3.05 -20.48 -32.81
CA ASP A 46 -4.11 -20.74 -31.86
C ASP A 46 -3.66 -20.38 -30.43
N TRP A 47 -4.43 -19.53 -29.78
CA TRP A 47 -4.15 -19.04 -28.43
C TRP A 47 -4.15 -20.17 -27.39
N ARG A 48 -4.92 -21.24 -27.61
CA ARG A 48 -4.98 -22.39 -26.69
C ARG A 48 -3.63 -23.08 -26.57
N PHE A 49 -2.90 -23.19 -27.68
CA PHE A 49 -1.56 -23.78 -27.68
C PHE A 49 -0.53 -22.83 -27.07
N ARG A 50 -0.65 -21.52 -27.30
CA ARG A 50 0.24 -20.53 -26.67
C ARG A 50 0.06 -20.52 -25.15
N GLU A 51 -1.19 -20.46 -24.68
CA GLU A 51 -1.52 -20.48 -23.26
C GLU A 51 -1.03 -21.78 -22.60
N ALA A 52 -1.32 -22.95 -23.21
CA ALA A 52 -0.85 -24.22 -22.68
C ALA A 52 0.69 -24.33 -22.61
N ALA A 53 1.42 -23.74 -23.56
CA ALA A 53 2.88 -23.69 -23.53
C ALA A 53 3.39 -22.86 -22.35
N VAL A 54 2.77 -21.70 -22.10
CA VAL A 54 3.13 -20.84 -20.95
C VAL A 54 2.77 -21.53 -19.64
N MET A 55 1.59 -22.15 -19.54
CA MET A 55 1.15 -22.92 -18.37
C MET A 55 2.14 -24.05 -18.07
N ALA A 56 2.51 -24.84 -19.09
CA ALA A 56 3.45 -25.93 -18.94
C ALA A 56 4.83 -25.43 -18.47
N PHE A 57 5.31 -24.31 -19.02
CA PHE A 57 6.56 -23.69 -18.58
C PHE A 57 6.48 -23.26 -17.12
N GLY A 58 5.44 -22.53 -16.72
CA GLY A 58 5.24 -22.08 -15.36
C GLY A 58 5.08 -23.23 -14.36
N SER A 59 4.40 -24.32 -14.73
CA SER A 59 4.21 -25.49 -13.87
C SER A 59 5.50 -26.23 -13.52
N ILE A 60 6.51 -26.23 -14.40
CA ILE A 60 7.78 -26.95 -14.18
C ILE A 60 8.87 -26.11 -13.50
N LEU A 61 8.58 -24.86 -13.12
CA LEU A 61 9.56 -23.97 -12.46
C LEU A 61 9.89 -24.36 -11.02
N GLU A 62 9.26 -25.41 -10.50
CA GLU A 62 9.48 -25.93 -9.16
C GLU A 62 9.68 -27.45 -9.22
N GLY A 63 10.75 -27.94 -8.61
CA GLY A 63 11.16 -29.35 -8.66
C GLY A 63 12.56 -29.55 -9.27
N PRO A 64 12.79 -29.23 -10.56
CA PRO A 64 14.08 -29.43 -11.21
C PRO A 64 15.25 -28.66 -10.58
N GLU A 65 16.49 -29.05 -10.90
CA GLU A 65 17.69 -28.39 -10.39
C GLU A 65 17.72 -26.92 -10.80
N HIS A 66 17.98 -26.05 -9.81
CA HIS A 66 17.99 -24.61 -9.95
C HIS A 66 18.80 -24.08 -11.15
N LYS A 67 19.96 -24.68 -11.43
CA LYS A 67 20.82 -24.29 -12.57
C LYS A 67 20.17 -24.57 -13.92
N LEU A 68 19.44 -25.69 -14.03
CA LEU A 68 18.73 -26.05 -15.24
C LEU A 68 17.59 -25.06 -15.50
N LEU A 69 16.80 -24.77 -14.46
CA LEU A 69 15.72 -23.79 -14.51
C LEU A 69 16.23 -22.40 -14.86
N ALA A 70 17.34 -21.97 -14.28
CA ALA A 70 17.94 -20.67 -14.57
C ALA A 70 18.31 -20.51 -16.05
N ASN A 71 18.88 -21.54 -16.68
CA ASN A 71 19.20 -21.51 -18.11
C ASN A 71 17.96 -21.42 -18.99
N LEU A 72 16.88 -22.09 -18.61
CA LEU A 72 15.60 -22.05 -19.32
C LEU A 72 14.93 -20.69 -19.19
N VAL A 73 14.85 -20.15 -17.98
CA VAL A 73 14.28 -18.83 -17.72
C VAL A 73 15.04 -17.73 -18.44
N ASN A 74 16.38 -17.74 -18.43
CA ASN A 74 17.17 -16.74 -19.15
C ASN A 74 16.85 -16.67 -20.66
N GLN A 75 16.43 -17.79 -21.28
CA GLN A 75 16.04 -17.84 -22.68
C GLN A 75 14.56 -17.46 -22.89
N ALA A 76 13.68 -17.87 -21.98
CA ALA A 76 12.24 -17.66 -22.09
C ALA A 76 11.78 -16.26 -21.62
N LEU A 77 12.49 -15.63 -20.69
CA LEU A 77 12.06 -14.39 -20.02
C LEU A 77 11.74 -13.25 -21.02
N PRO A 78 12.56 -12.95 -22.05
CA PRO A 78 12.21 -11.92 -23.03
C PRO A 78 10.93 -12.24 -23.80
N VAL A 79 10.67 -13.51 -24.10
CA VAL A 79 9.46 -13.96 -24.79
C VAL A 79 8.25 -13.80 -23.88
N LEU A 80 8.35 -14.23 -22.62
CA LEU A 80 7.27 -14.08 -21.63
C LEU A 80 6.90 -12.62 -21.39
N ILE A 81 7.89 -11.72 -21.32
CA ILE A 81 7.64 -10.27 -21.19
C ILE A 81 6.85 -9.73 -22.40
N ASP A 82 7.17 -10.18 -23.63
CA ASP A 82 6.44 -9.77 -24.83
C ASP A 82 5.02 -10.36 -24.88
N MET A 83 4.82 -11.57 -24.33
CA MET A 83 3.51 -12.24 -24.26
C MET A 83 2.50 -11.54 -23.33
N MET A 84 2.93 -10.62 -22.46
CA MET A 84 2.01 -9.73 -21.74
C MET A 84 1.22 -8.81 -22.67
N ARG A 85 1.61 -8.70 -23.95
CA ARG A 85 0.90 -7.96 -25.01
C ARG A 85 0.10 -8.87 -25.95
N ASP A 86 -0.06 -10.15 -25.63
CA ASP A 86 -0.81 -11.08 -26.47
C ASP A 86 -2.27 -10.63 -26.64
N PRO A 87 -2.90 -10.81 -27.82
CA PRO A 87 -4.29 -10.47 -28.04
C PRO A 87 -5.27 -11.28 -27.17
N SER A 88 -4.90 -12.47 -26.73
CA SER A 88 -5.75 -13.34 -25.90
C SER A 88 -5.62 -12.98 -24.40
N PRO A 89 -6.74 -12.68 -23.71
CA PRO A 89 -6.75 -12.47 -22.27
C PRO A 89 -6.24 -13.69 -21.48
N GLN A 90 -6.57 -14.91 -21.94
CA GLN A 90 -6.15 -16.16 -21.29
C GLN A 90 -4.63 -16.33 -21.35
N VAL A 91 -4.01 -16.01 -22.50
CA VAL A 91 -2.54 -16.04 -22.62
C VAL A 91 -1.89 -15.02 -21.70
N LYS A 92 -2.42 -13.78 -21.64
CA LYS A 92 -1.92 -12.73 -20.74
C LYS A 92 -2.02 -13.13 -19.27
N ASP A 93 -3.14 -13.73 -18.86
CA ASP A 93 -3.35 -14.20 -17.49
C ASP A 93 -2.30 -15.24 -17.06
N THR A 94 -2.18 -16.32 -17.84
CA THR A 94 -1.19 -17.37 -17.58
C THR A 94 0.25 -16.86 -17.66
N THR A 95 0.51 -15.87 -18.52
CA THR A 95 1.82 -15.20 -18.62
C THR A 95 2.13 -14.38 -17.37
N ALA A 96 1.18 -13.58 -16.87
CA ALA A 96 1.34 -12.81 -15.65
C ALA A 96 1.62 -13.72 -14.45
N TRP A 97 0.87 -14.81 -14.32
CA TRP A 97 1.11 -15.85 -13.30
C TRP A 97 2.51 -16.47 -13.44
N THR A 98 2.92 -16.82 -14.66
CA THR A 98 4.25 -17.42 -14.91
C THR A 98 5.39 -16.45 -14.58
N LEU A 99 5.26 -15.17 -14.94
CA LEU A 99 6.22 -14.14 -14.59
C LEU A 99 6.31 -13.91 -13.08
N GLY A 100 5.19 -14.02 -12.36
CA GLY A 100 5.18 -13.98 -10.91
C GLY A 100 5.90 -15.17 -10.29
N ARG A 101 5.73 -16.39 -10.82
CA ARG A 101 6.50 -17.58 -10.38
C ARG A 101 7.99 -17.43 -10.63
N VAL A 102 8.38 -16.90 -11.78
CA VAL A 102 9.80 -16.59 -12.07
C VAL A 102 10.34 -15.58 -11.06
N SER A 103 9.55 -14.57 -10.73
CA SER A 103 9.92 -13.53 -9.76
C SER A 103 10.08 -14.07 -8.34
N GLU A 104 9.23 -15.03 -7.95
CA GLU A 104 9.25 -15.68 -6.63
C GLU A 104 10.39 -16.69 -6.50
N LEU A 105 10.59 -17.56 -7.49
CA LEU A 105 11.48 -18.74 -7.37
C LEU A 105 12.89 -18.50 -7.94
N LEU A 106 13.03 -17.63 -8.95
CA LEU A 106 14.22 -17.54 -9.80
C LEU A 106 14.68 -16.08 -10.00
N ILE A 107 14.61 -15.29 -8.93
CA ILE A 107 14.96 -13.85 -8.93
C ILE A 107 16.36 -13.56 -9.49
N GLU A 108 17.32 -14.47 -9.34
CA GLU A 108 18.68 -14.35 -9.88
C GLU A 108 18.75 -14.26 -11.42
N CYS A 109 17.72 -14.74 -12.12
CA CYS A 109 17.61 -14.62 -13.58
C CYS A 109 17.16 -13.22 -14.00
N ILE A 110 16.53 -12.46 -13.10
CA ILE A 110 16.01 -11.11 -13.38
C ILE A 110 17.13 -10.10 -13.13
N LYS A 111 17.97 -9.91 -14.15
CA LYS A 111 19.06 -8.92 -14.13
C LYS A 111 18.47 -7.49 -14.10
N PRO A 112 18.80 -6.67 -13.06
CA PRO A 112 18.28 -5.31 -12.93
C PRO A 112 18.48 -4.44 -14.17
N ASP A 113 19.66 -4.52 -14.80
CA ASP A 113 20.03 -3.65 -15.92
C ASP A 113 19.40 -4.05 -17.26
N VAL A 114 18.83 -5.26 -17.37
CA VAL A 114 18.36 -5.84 -18.64
C VAL A 114 16.87 -6.14 -18.61
N HIS A 115 16.42 -6.82 -17.55
CA HIS A 115 15.09 -7.43 -17.52
C HIS A 115 14.11 -6.67 -16.63
N LEU A 116 14.59 -5.94 -15.62
CA LEU A 116 13.71 -5.30 -14.64
C LEU A 116 12.84 -4.20 -15.26
N HIS A 117 13.40 -3.31 -16.07
CA HIS A 117 12.63 -2.24 -16.72
C HIS A 117 11.54 -2.78 -17.66
N PRO A 118 11.85 -3.70 -18.61
CA PRO A 118 10.82 -4.28 -19.46
C PRO A 118 9.76 -5.08 -18.68
N LEU A 119 10.17 -5.84 -17.67
CA LEU A 119 9.27 -6.63 -16.84
C LEU A 119 8.27 -5.76 -16.10
N ILE A 120 8.75 -4.74 -15.37
CA ILE A 120 7.87 -3.83 -14.63
C ILE A 120 6.94 -3.09 -15.57
N THR A 121 7.44 -2.62 -16.72
CA THR A 121 6.61 -1.95 -17.72
C THR A 121 5.49 -2.86 -18.24
N ALA A 122 5.78 -4.15 -18.46
CA ALA A 122 4.79 -5.13 -18.90
C ALA A 122 3.75 -5.43 -17.80
N LEU A 123 4.19 -5.61 -16.54
CA LEU A 123 3.29 -5.83 -15.41
C LEU A 123 2.40 -4.61 -15.16
N VAL A 124 2.97 -3.41 -15.20
CA VAL A 124 2.24 -2.14 -15.08
C VAL A 124 1.21 -1.96 -16.19
N TYR A 125 1.53 -2.37 -17.43
CA TYR A 125 0.56 -2.39 -18.51
C TYR A 125 -0.59 -3.38 -18.25
N GLY A 126 -0.28 -4.55 -17.70
CA GLY A 126 -1.26 -5.57 -17.31
C GLY A 126 -2.22 -5.14 -16.17
N LEU A 127 -1.87 -4.11 -15.39
CA LEU A 127 -2.74 -3.55 -14.35
C LEU A 127 -3.99 -2.85 -14.91
N LYS A 128 -4.04 -2.60 -16.23
CA LYS A 128 -5.19 -2.00 -16.93
C LYS A 128 -6.13 -3.05 -17.55
N ASP A 129 -5.86 -4.33 -17.35
CA ASP A 129 -6.56 -5.44 -17.99
C ASP A 129 -7.68 -6.02 -17.10
N SER A 130 -8.16 -7.23 -17.39
CA SER A 130 -9.21 -7.88 -16.56
C SER A 130 -8.75 -8.12 -15.11
N PRO A 131 -9.68 -8.16 -14.12
CA PRO A 131 -9.34 -8.31 -12.70
C PRO A 131 -8.42 -9.50 -12.37
N ARG A 132 -8.56 -10.59 -13.12
CA ARG A 132 -7.74 -11.79 -12.98
C ARG A 132 -6.27 -11.55 -13.38
N ILE A 133 -6.05 -10.89 -14.52
CA ILE A 133 -4.71 -10.49 -14.97
C ILE A 133 -4.11 -9.48 -14.00
N VAL A 134 -4.90 -8.50 -13.54
CA VAL A 134 -4.48 -7.51 -12.54
C VAL A 134 -4.00 -8.21 -11.27
N SER A 135 -4.74 -9.19 -10.76
CA SER A 135 -4.38 -9.95 -9.55
C SER A 135 -3.01 -10.64 -9.70
N ASN A 136 -2.78 -11.31 -10.84
CA ASN A 136 -1.50 -11.96 -11.12
C ASN A 136 -0.35 -10.95 -11.31
N CYS A 137 -0.62 -9.79 -11.93
CA CYS A 137 0.39 -8.73 -12.06
C CYS A 137 0.76 -8.13 -10.71
N CYS A 138 -0.21 -7.86 -9.84
CA CYS A 138 0.01 -7.40 -8.47
C CYS A 138 0.84 -8.40 -7.66
N TRP A 139 0.49 -9.69 -7.75
CA TRP A 139 1.25 -10.75 -7.10
C TRP A 139 2.70 -10.80 -7.59
N ALA A 140 2.92 -10.73 -8.92
CA ALA A 140 4.27 -10.69 -9.48
C ALA A 140 5.10 -9.48 -8.99
N LEU A 141 4.49 -8.28 -8.95
CA LEU A 141 5.14 -7.07 -8.42
C LEU A 141 5.49 -7.20 -6.94
N MET A 142 4.59 -7.80 -6.14
CA MET A 142 4.82 -8.09 -4.74
C MET A 142 5.99 -9.08 -4.56
N SER A 143 6.01 -10.17 -5.31
CA SER A 143 7.11 -11.15 -5.29
C SER A 143 8.45 -10.53 -5.66
N LEU A 144 8.49 -9.64 -6.67
CA LEU A 144 9.70 -8.87 -6.98
C LEU A 144 10.14 -8.02 -5.79
N SER A 145 9.20 -7.31 -5.14
CA SER A 145 9.52 -6.44 -4.01
C SER A 145 10.05 -7.20 -2.79
N ASP A 146 9.48 -8.37 -2.49
CA ASP A 146 9.90 -9.20 -1.36
C ASP A 146 11.28 -9.82 -1.63
N GLN A 147 11.47 -10.37 -2.83
CA GLN A 147 12.71 -11.06 -3.19
C GLN A 147 13.91 -10.12 -3.34
N PHE A 148 13.73 -8.94 -3.93
CA PHE A 148 14.78 -7.93 -3.88
C PHE A 148 14.98 -7.39 -2.44
N GLY A 149 13.97 -7.50 -1.56
CA GLY A 149 13.81 -6.75 -0.29
C GLY A 149 14.50 -7.39 0.88
N SER A 150 14.63 -8.71 0.79
CA SER A 150 15.27 -9.59 1.75
C SER A 150 16.77 -9.33 1.98
N LYS A 151 17.43 -8.49 1.18
CA LYS A 151 18.84 -8.12 1.39
C LYS A 151 18.91 -6.74 2.02
N GLU A 152 19.21 -6.68 3.31
CA GLU A 152 19.56 -5.45 4.06
C GLU A 152 20.76 -4.75 3.40
N THR A 153 20.52 -4.00 2.32
CA THR A 153 21.50 -3.10 1.76
C THR A 153 21.35 -1.76 2.46
N ALA A 154 22.43 -1.29 3.08
CA ALA A 154 22.54 0.01 3.75
C ALA A 154 22.39 1.23 2.81
N GLN A 155 21.76 1.08 1.64
CA GLN A 155 21.54 2.14 0.68
C GLN A 155 20.12 2.71 0.81
N PRO A 156 19.96 4.06 0.75
CA PRO A 156 18.68 4.74 0.93
C PRO A 156 17.73 4.59 -0.28
N SER A 157 18.20 4.08 -1.41
CA SER A 157 17.40 3.86 -2.62
C SER A 157 17.60 2.45 -3.14
N TYR A 158 16.52 1.86 -3.64
CA TYR A 158 16.41 0.46 -3.94
C TYR A 158 16.16 0.25 -5.44
N HIS A 159 16.44 -0.93 -6.02
CA HIS A 159 16.31 -1.16 -7.48
C HIS A 159 14.89 -0.89 -8.01
N LEU A 160 13.87 -1.13 -7.19
CA LEU A 160 12.46 -0.81 -7.47
C LEU A 160 12.08 0.65 -7.19
N SER A 161 12.89 1.44 -6.46
CA SER A 161 12.56 2.84 -6.14
C SER A 161 12.35 3.69 -7.39
N ALA A 162 13.09 3.44 -8.47
CA ALA A 162 12.93 4.13 -9.75
C ALA A 162 11.58 3.85 -10.44
N TYR A 163 10.89 2.79 -10.04
CA TYR A 163 9.63 2.35 -10.61
C TYR A 163 8.44 2.58 -9.69
N PHE A 164 8.71 2.95 -8.43
CA PHE A 164 7.69 3.14 -7.41
C PHE A 164 6.62 4.12 -7.86
N GLU A 165 7.02 5.27 -8.42
CA GLU A 165 6.10 6.28 -8.96
C GLU A 165 5.20 5.70 -10.06
N GLY A 166 5.77 4.95 -11.02
CA GLY A 166 5.01 4.35 -12.12
C GLY A 166 4.05 3.24 -11.67
N ILE A 167 4.50 2.38 -10.74
CA ILE A 167 3.71 1.30 -10.16
C ILE A 167 2.54 1.87 -9.36
N ILE A 168 2.80 2.85 -8.47
CA ILE A 168 1.75 3.49 -7.69
C ILE A 168 0.78 4.24 -8.61
N THR A 169 1.26 5.02 -9.59
CA THR A 169 0.37 5.74 -10.52
C THR A 169 -0.58 4.79 -11.25
N ALA A 170 -0.07 3.64 -11.72
CA ALA A 170 -0.87 2.67 -12.45
C ALA A 170 -1.82 1.86 -11.56
N LEU A 171 -1.37 1.42 -10.38
CA LEU A 171 -2.23 0.74 -9.41
C LEU A 171 -3.31 1.69 -8.90
N TYR A 172 -2.98 2.97 -8.69
CA TYR A 172 -3.79 3.90 -7.94
C TYR A 172 -4.89 4.58 -8.76
N LEU A 173 -4.56 5.15 -9.93
CA LEU A 173 -5.47 6.10 -10.59
C LEU A 173 -6.60 5.48 -11.41
N GLU A 174 -6.33 4.38 -12.11
CA GLU A 174 -7.30 3.78 -13.04
C GLU A 174 -8.02 2.57 -12.44
N ALA A 175 -7.30 1.74 -11.67
CA ALA A 175 -7.86 0.52 -11.11
C ALA A 175 -8.40 0.72 -9.69
N PHE A 176 -7.64 1.35 -8.79
CA PHE A 176 -7.95 1.33 -7.36
C PHE A 176 -8.83 2.49 -6.86
N ALA A 177 -8.72 3.68 -7.45
CA ALA A 177 -9.47 4.85 -7.01
C ALA A 177 -11.01 4.62 -6.88
N PRO A 178 -11.70 3.96 -7.82
CA PRO A 178 -13.13 3.66 -7.68
C PRO A 178 -13.44 2.76 -6.47
N PHE A 179 -12.58 1.77 -6.17
CA PHE A 179 -12.75 0.89 -5.01
C PHE A 179 -12.43 1.61 -3.71
N LEU A 180 -11.43 2.48 -3.69
CA LEU A 180 -11.12 3.32 -2.54
C LEU A 180 -12.31 4.23 -2.20
N TYR A 181 -12.88 4.90 -3.21
CA TYR A 181 -14.06 5.76 -3.01
C TYR A 181 -15.31 4.95 -2.65
N GLY A 182 -15.48 3.75 -3.22
CA GLY A 182 -16.52 2.80 -2.82
C GLY A 182 -16.40 2.38 -1.35
N ALA A 183 -15.19 2.02 -0.92
CA ALA A 183 -14.86 1.67 0.47
C ALA A 183 -15.09 2.84 1.44
N LEU A 184 -14.71 4.06 1.05
CA LEU A 184 -14.94 5.27 1.85
C LEU A 184 -16.41 5.63 1.97
N SER A 185 -17.22 5.28 0.97
CA SER A 185 -18.67 5.55 0.95
C SER A 185 -19.50 4.43 1.59
N ASN A 186 -18.92 3.26 1.84
CA ASN A 186 -19.60 2.13 2.45
C ASN A 186 -19.63 2.28 3.98
N HIS A 187 -20.72 2.83 4.50
CA HIS A 187 -20.89 3.08 5.94
C HIS A 187 -21.34 1.83 6.72
N GLU A 188 -21.75 0.75 6.04
CA GLU A 188 -22.14 -0.51 6.69
C GLU A 188 -20.92 -1.29 7.20
N GLU A 189 -19.82 -1.27 6.43
CA GLU A 189 -18.54 -1.89 6.79
C GLU A 189 -17.50 -0.83 7.19
N TYR A 190 -17.65 -0.29 8.40
CA TYR A 190 -16.77 0.78 8.87
C TYR A 190 -15.29 0.39 8.96
N GLN A 191 -14.96 -0.89 9.13
CA GLN A 191 -13.57 -1.36 9.10
C GLN A 191 -12.94 -1.14 7.73
N LEU A 192 -13.69 -1.40 6.65
CA LEU A 192 -13.22 -1.16 5.28
C LEU A 192 -13.01 0.34 5.04
N CYS A 193 -13.92 1.19 5.53
CA CYS A 193 -13.77 2.63 5.51
C CYS A 193 -12.51 3.08 6.29
N SER A 194 -12.26 2.51 7.47
CA SER A 194 -11.07 2.81 8.27
C SER A 194 -9.76 2.40 7.57
N ILE A 195 -9.74 1.25 6.91
CA ILE A 195 -8.60 0.79 6.11
C ILE A 195 -8.36 1.73 4.93
N ALA A 196 -9.43 2.13 4.24
CA ALA A 196 -9.35 3.07 3.13
C ALA A 196 -8.77 4.43 3.54
N VAL A 197 -9.15 4.94 4.71
CA VAL A 197 -8.56 6.17 5.28
C VAL A 197 -7.07 5.98 5.59
N GLY A 198 -6.69 4.87 6.22
CA GLY A 198 -5.28 4.56 6.49
C GLY A 198 -4.45 4.50 5.21
N LEU A 199 -5.01 3.92 4.15
CA LEU A 199 -4.35 3.82 2.86
C LEU A 199 -4.11 5.20 2.21
N ILE A 200 -5.04 6.15 2.34
CA ILE A 200 -4.78 7.55 1.93
C ILE A 200 -3.55 8.10 2.63
N GLY A 201 -3.41 7.88 3.94
CA GLY A 201 -2.25 8.28 4.72
C GLY A 201 -0.96 7.65 4.19
N ASP A 202 -0.97 6.34 3.94
CA ASP A 202 0.19 5.62 3.40
C ASP A 202 0.58 6.11 2.00
N ILE A 203 -0.38 6.42 1.14
CA ILE A 203 -0.14 7.00 -0.19
C ILE A 203 0.52 8.38 -0.06
N CYS A 204 0.03 9.22 0.85
CA CYS A 204 0.61 10.54 1.08
C CYS A 204 2.06 10.42 1.58
N ARG A 205 2.33 9.50 2.51
CA ARG A 205 3.70 9.23 3.00
C ARG A 205 4.63 8.70 1.91
N ALA A 206 4.10 7.81 1.07
CA ALA A 206 4.81 7.18 -0.03
C ALA A 206 5.16 8.15 -1.18
N LEU A 207 4.18 8.92 -1.64
CA LEU A 207 4.31 9.82 -2.79
C LEU A 207 4.83 11.21 -2.42
N GLN A 208 4.73 11.60 -1.15
CA GLN A 208 5.11 12.93 -0.66
C GLN A 208 4.50 14.03 -1.53
N GLU A 209 5.29 14.98 -2.05
CA GLU A 209 4.79 16.08 -2.88
C GLU A 209 4.05 15.62 -4.15
N GLN A 210 4.35 14.42 -4.65
CA GLN A 210 3.67 13.85 -5.84
C GLN A 210 2.20 13.49 -5.55
N SER A 211 1.79 13.41 -4.29
CA SER A 211 0.39 13.18 -3.91
C SER A 211 -0.52 14.39 -4.16
N LEU A 212 0.05 15.58 -4.38
CA LEU A 212 -0.68 16.85 -4.48
C LEU A 212 -1.89 16.83 -5.44
N PRO A 213 -1.83 16.24 -6.65
CA PRO A 213 -2.98 16.21 -7.57
C PRO A 213 -4.19 15.45 -7.02
N TYR A 214 -4.00 14.59 -6.02
CA TYR A 214 -5.04 13.74 -5.46
C TYR A 214 -5.63 14.30 -4.15
N CYS A 215 -4.90 15.21 -3.49
CA CYS A 215 -5.27 15.71 -2.18
C CYS A 215 -6.61 16.44 -2.15
N ASP A 216 -6.99 17.18 -3.20
CA ASP A 216 -8.31 17.83 -3.27
C ASP A 216 -9.43 16.78 -3.14
N THR A 217 -9.31 15.67 -3.87
CA THR A 217 -10.30 14.59 -3.84
C THR A 217 -10.28 13.89 -2.49
N PHE A 218 -9.11 13.61 -1.90
CA PHE A 218 -9.01 13.01 -0.57
C PHE A 218 -9.67 13.88 0.49
N MET A 219 -9.31 15.17 0.53
CA MET A 219 -9.85 16.11 1.51
C MET A 219 -11.36 16.24 1.39
N ASN A 220 -11.90 16.31 0.17
CA ASN A 220 -13.33 16.37 -0.05
C ASN A 220 -14.06 15.13 0.49
N VAL A 221 -13.56 13.91 0.21
CA VAL A 221 -14.19 12.67 0.67
C VAL A 221 -14.07 12.52 2.19
N LEU A 222 -12.91 12.83 2.78
CA LEU A 222 -12.68 12.75 4.22
C LEU A 222 -13.60 13.73 4.98
N LEU A 223 -13.72 14.97 4.50
CA LEU A 223 -14.61 15.97 5.11
C LEU A 223 -16.08 15.60 4.96
N GLN A 224 -16.51 15.07 3.81
CA GLN A 224 -17.88 14.58 3.62
C GLN A 224 -18.20 13.42 4.57
N ASN A 225 -17.27 12.48 4.77
CA ASN A 225 -17.43 11.39 5.71
C ASN A 225 -17.61 11.91 7.15
N LEU A 226 -16.81 12.89 7.58
CA LEU A 226 -16.97 13.49 8.92
C LEU A 226 -18.33 14.19 9.12
N GLN A 227 -18.94 14.71 8.06
CA GLN A 227 -20.26 15.32 8.08
C GLN A 227 -21.40 14.30 8.06
N SER A 228 -21.13 13.03 7.70
CA SER A 228 -22.16 11.99 7.64
C SER A 228 -22.64 11.60 9.06
N PRO A 229 -23.96 11.64 9.33
CA PRO A 229 -24.51 11.18 10.60
C PRO A 229 -24.48 9.66 10.75
N VAL A 230 -24.27 8.92 9.65
CA VAL A 230 -24.25 7.44 9.61
C VAL A 230 -22.84 6.88 9.81
N LEU A 231 -21.80 7.72 9.67
CA LEU A 231 -20.42 7.28 9.83
C LEU A 231 -20.17 6.73 11.24
N ASN A 232 -19.62 5.52 11.31
CA ASN A 232 -19.19 4.94 12.58
C ASN A 232 -18.12 5.82 13.24
N ARG A 233 -18.32 6.10 14.53
CA ARG A 233 -17.41 6.93 15.33
C ARG A 233 -15.94 6.51 15.21
N ASN A 234 -15.64 5.22 15.14
CA ASN A 234 -14.27 4.69 15.12
C ASN A 234 -13.48 5.08 13.88
N VAL A 235 -14.13 5.55 12.81
CA VAL A 235 -13.44 6.04 11.61
C VAL A 235 -12.93 7.48 11.80
N LYS A 236 -13.58 8.28 12.66
CA LYS A 236 -13.22 9.69 12.86
C LYS A 236 -11.77 9.87 13.31
N PRO A 237 -11.23 9.15 14.32
CA PRO A 237 -9.83 9.25 14.71
C PRO A 237 -8.86 9.02 13.54
N ALA A 238 -9.12 8.01 12.72
CA ALA A 238 -8.30 7.69 11.54
C ALA A 238 -8.31 8.84 10.52
N ILE A 239 -9.47 9.47 10.29
CA ILE A 239 -9.58 10.62 9.38
C ILE A 239 -8.75 11.80 9.90
N LEU A 240 -8.82 12.07 11.21
CA LEU A 240 -8.06 13.16 11.81
C LEU A 240 -6.55 12.93 11.66
N SER A 241 -6.07 11.73 11.98
CA SER A 241 -4.66 11.35 11.80
C SER A 241 -4.22 11.51 10.34
N CYS A 242 -5.06 11.08 9.39
CA CYS A 242 -4.80 11.18 7.96
C CYS A 242 -4.63 12.63 7.47
N PHE A 243 -5.32 13.62 8.07
CA PHE A 243 -5.04 15.04 7.76
C PHE A 243 -3.59 15.42 8.08
N GLY A 244 -3.00 14.86 9.13
CA GLY A 244 -1.59 15.05 9.46
C GLY A 244 -0.67 14.46 8.39
N ASP A 245 -0.97 13.27 7.89
CA ASP A 245 -0.20 12.62 6.83
C ASP A 245 -0.26 13.39 5.51
N ILE A 246 -1.44 13.88 5.13
CA ILE A 246 -1.61 14.74 3.94
C ILE A 246 -0.80 16.03 4.12
N ALA A 247 -0.89 16.68 5.29
CA ALA A 247 -0.16 17.92 5.55
C ALA A 247 1.35 17.72 5.51
N LEU A 248 1.85 16.61 6.05
CA LEU A 248 3.26 16.20 5.97
C LEU A 248 3.71 16.03 4.52
N ALA A 249 2.88 15.40 3.68
CA ALA A 249 3.20 15.09 2.30
C ALA A 249 3.26 16.32 1.38
N ILE A 250 2.27 17.22 1.48
CA ILE A 250 2.18 18.41 0.58
C ILE A 250 2.76 19.69 1.18
N GLY A 251 3.18 19.64 2.44
CA GLY A 251 3.81 20.73 3.16
C GLY A 251 3.01 22.03 3.14
N GLY A 252 3.65 23.13 2.70
CA GLY A 252 3.04 24.46 2.64
C GLY A 252 1.83 24.59 1.71
N ARG A 253 1.54 23.60 0.86
CA ARG A 253 0.32 23.58 0.03
C ARG A 253 -0.93 23.25 0.83
N PHE A 254 -0.78 22.69 2.04
CA PHE A 254 -1.89 22.38 2.94
C PHE A 254 -2.63 23.61 3.47
N GLU A 255 -2.09 24.82 3.28
CA GLU A 255 -2.71 26.09 3.67
C GLU A 255 -4.18 26.21 3.23
N VAL A 256 -4.54 25.72 2.04
CA VAL A 256 -5.90 25.78 1.50
C VAL A 256 -6.92 25.00 2.33
N TYR A 257 -6.47 24.01 3.11
CA TYR A 257 -7.34 23.20 3.97
C TYR A 257 -7.23 23.57 5.45
N LEU A 258 -6.25 24.40 5.81
CA LEU A 258 -5.84 24.62 7.20
C LEU A 258 -7.00 25.13 8.06
N GLU A 259 -7.75 26.13 7.59
CA GLU A 259 -8.86 26.72 8.34
C GLU A 259 -9.94 25.67 8.67
N ILE A 260 -10.38 24.91 7.66
CA ILE A 260 -11.43 23.89 7.81
C ILE A 260 -10.95 22.76 8.73
N VAL A 261 -9.72 22.29 8.56
CA VAL A 261 -9.15 21.20 9.37
C VAL A 261 -8.98 21.63 10.83
N MET A 262 -8.52 22.85 11.08
CA MET A 262 -8.38 23.38 12.44
C MET A 262 -9.74 23.49 13.15
N LEU A 263 -10.78 23.92 12.44
CA LEU A 263 -12.15 23.93 12.97
C LEU A 263 -12.64 22.52 13.33
N VAL A 264 -12.39 21.54 12.47
CA VAL A 264 -12.75 20.13 12.72
C VAL A 264 -12.00 19.56 13.93
N LEU A 265 -10.68 19.79 14.03
CA LEU A 265 -9.86 19.34 15.17
C LEU A 265 -10.33 19.99 16.48
N LEU A 266 -10.68 21.27 16.45
CA LEU A 266 -11.22 21.98 17.61
C LEU A 266 -12.58 21.39 18.04
N GLN A 267 -13.48 21.12 17.09
CA GLN A 267 -14.77 20.47 17.39
C GLN A 267 -14.58 19.07 18.00
N ALA A 268 -13.68 18.26 17.43
CA ALA A 268 -13.36 16.93 17.94
C ALA A 268 -12.74 16.97 19.35
N SER A 269 -11.91 17.98 19.64
CA SER A 269 -11.27 18.14 20.95
C SER A 269 -12.23 18.36 22.12
N ASN A 270 -13.43 18.89 21.84
CA ASN A 270 -14.45 19.16 22.85
C ASN A 270 -15.26 17.91 23.24
N MET A 271 -15.09 16.78 22.53
CA MET A 271 -15.81 15.54 22.82
C MET A 271 -15.34 14.94 24.16
N ARG A 272 -16.30 14.55 25.01
CA ARG A 272 -16.07 13.97 26.34
C ARG A 272 -16.85 12.66 26.49
N ALA A 273 -16.30 11.73 27.26
CA ALA A 273 -17.04 10.56 27.72
C ALA A 273 -17.87 10.97 28.95
N ASP A 274 -19.20 11.02 28.82
CA ASP A 274 -20.08 11.32 29.95
C ASP A 274 -20.27 10.08 30.84
N GLY A 275 -19.97 10.23 32.12
CA GLY A 275 -19.78 9.13 33.09
C GLY A 275 -21.06 8.49 33.65
N VAL A 276 -22.07 8.21 32.83
CA VAL A 276 -23.38 7.71 33.34
C VAL A 276 -23.43 6.17 33.50
N ASN A 277 -22.61 5.40 32.78
CA ASN A 277 -22.62 3.93 32.87
C ASN A 277 -21.23 3.31 32.65
N VAL A 278 -20.77 2.51 33.63
CA VAL A 278 -19.37 2.06 33.81
C VAL A 278 -18.84 1.15 32.70
N MET A 279 -19.65 0.27 32.10
CA MET A 279 -19.21 -0.60 30.99
C MET A 279 -19.15 0.14 29.65
N THR A 280 -20.16 0.95 29.33
CA THR A 280 -20.12 1.88 28.19
C THR A 280 -19.06 2.97 28.35
N ASN A 281 -18.55 3.19 29.57
CA ASN A 281 -17.52 4.17 29.85
C ASN A 281 -16.17 3.73 29.28
N TYR A 282 -15.79 2.44 29.38
CA TYR A 282 -14.49 1.99 28.88
C TYR A 282 -14.38 2.13 27.36
N ASP A 283 -15.37 1.65 26.59
CA ASP A 283 -15.36 1.81 25.12
C ASP A 283 -15.39 3.29 24.71
N MET A 284 -16.11 4.14 25.44
CA MET A 284 -16.15 5.58 25.18
C MET A 284 -14.85 6.29 25.59
N ILE A 285 -14.20 5.84 26.66
CA ILE A 285 -12.88 6.32 27.09
C ILE A 285 -11.85 5.96 26.03
N ASP A 286 -11.80 4.71 25.59
CA ASP A 286 -10.88 4.24 24.56
C ASP A 286 -11.09 4.98 23.24
N TYR A 287 -12.36 5.20 22.86
CA TYR A 287 -12.69 6.03 21.71
C TYR A 287 -12.20 7.48 21.87
N VAL A 288 -12.42 8.12 23.03
CA VAL A 288 -11.95 9.48 23.29
C VAL A 288 -10.41 9.55 23.30
N ILE A 289 -9.75 8.51 23.79
CA ILE A 289 -8.28 8.39 23.75
C ILE A 289 -7.81 8.32 22.30
N ALA A 290 -8.36 7.41 21.49
CA ALA A 290 -8.04 7.29 20.08
C ALA A 290 -8.31 8.59 19.31
N LEU A 291 -9.42 9.27 19.61
CA LEU A 291 -9.75 10.57 19.02
C LEU A 291 -8.71 11.64 19.37
N ARG A 292 -8.25 11.68 20.63
CA ARG A 292 -7.20 12.61 21.06
C ARG A 292 -5.85 12.29 20.45
N GLU A 293 -5.51 11.02 20.31
CA GLU A 293 -4.31 10.56 19.61
C GLU A 293 -4.33 11.02 18.15
N GLY A 294 -5.42 10.75 17.42
CA GLY A 294 -5.57 11.23 16.04
C GLY A 294 -5.51 12.75 15.90
N ILE A 295 -6.03 13.51 16.86
CA ILE A 295 -5.90 14.99 16.88
C ILE A 295 -4.43 15.40 17.07
N LEU A 296 -3.70 14.75 17.98
CA LEU A 296 -2.30 15.07 18.23
C LEU A 296 -1.43 14.72 17.02
N GLU A 297 -1.65 13.56 16.40
CA GLU A 297 -0.99 13.16 15.16
C GLU A 297 -1.26 14.17 14.03
N ALA A 298 -2.51 14.63 13.90
CA ALA A 298 -2.87 15.67 12.94
C ALA A 298 -2.07 16.96 13.16
N TYR A 299 -2.02 17.45 14.41
CA TYR A 299 -1.25 18.65 14.74
C TYR A 299 0.25 18.48 14.48
N VAL A 300 0.82 17.32 14.83
CA VAL A 300 2.23 17.02 14.54
C VAL A 300 2.47 17.07 13.04
N GLY A 301 1.63 16.42 12.24
CA GLY A 301 1.77 16.42 10.78
C GLY A 301 1.60 17.79 10.14
N ILE A 302 0.61 18.57 10.59
CA ILE A 302 0.38 19.94 10.10
C ILE A 302 1.56 20.85 10.43
N VAL A 303 2.05 20.82 11.67
CA VAL A 303 3.18 21.67 12.10
C VAL A 303 4.46 21.28 11.33
N GLN A 304 4.72 19.98 11.18
CA GLN A 304 5.90 19.50 10.45
C GLN A 304 5.81 19.82 8.95
N GLY A 305 4.64 19.65 8.33
CA GLY A 305 4.40 19.96 6.92
C GLY A 305 4.50 21.46 6.61
N LEU A 306 3.89 22.32 7.44
CA LEU A 306 4.04 23.77 7.29
C LEU A 306 5.51 24.21 7.52
N LYS A 307 6.26 23.46 8.34
CA LYS A 307 7.68 23.69 8.54
C LYS A 307 8.56 23.38 7.36
N SER A 308 8.35 22.26 6.68
CA SER A 308 9.08 21.94 5.47
C SER A 308 8.78 22.92 4.33
N GLY A 309 7.55 23.45 4.27
CA GLY A 309 7.13 24.40 3.22
C GLY A 309 7.49 25.88 3.44
N GLU A 310 8.36 26.22 4.40
CA GLU A 310 8.71 27.61 4.82
C GLU A 310 7.50 28.49 5.22
N LYS A 311 6.32 27.89 5.36
CA LYS A 311 5.08 28.54 5.81
C LYS A 311 4.83 28.33 7.31
N VAL A 312 5.88 27.98 8.06
CA VAL A 312 5.87 28.06 9.53
C VAL A 312 5.32 29.41 9.96
N GLY A 313 5.64 30.47 9.22
CA GLY A 313 5.16 31.81 9.46
C GLY A 313 3.63 31.95 9.50
N LEU A 314 2.82 31.09 8.89
CA LEU A 314 1.35 31.12 9.03
C LEU A 314 0.91 30.50 10.35
N PHE A 315 1.48 29.34 10.71
CA PHE A 315 1.14 28.66 11.97
C PHE A 315 1.79 29.32 13.18
N VAL A 316 2.98 29.90 13.00
CA VAL A 316 3.75 30.65 14.00
C VAL A 316 3.41 32.13 13.95
N SER A 317 2.86 32.72 12.89
CA SER A 317 2.15 34.00 13.06
C SER A 317 0.85 33.72 13.78
N ASP A 318 0.04 32.72 13.42
CA ASP A 318 -1.19 32.45 14.17
C ASP A 318 -0.91 32.05 15.63
N LEU A 319 0.12 31.23 15.90
CA LEU A 319 0.56 30.94 17.27
C LEU A 319 1.31 32.10 17.93
N ALA A 320 2.14 32.90 17.25
CA ALA A 320 2.85 34.02 17.89
C ALA A 320 2.02 35.31 17.95
N GLU A 321 0.97 35.43 17.15
CA GLU A 321 -0.07 36.47 17.17
C GLU A 321 -1.15 36.08 18.19
N ALA A 322 -1.48 34.79 18.33
CA ALA A 322 -2.25 34.27 19.48
C ALA A 322 -1.43 34.23 20.79
N PHE A 323 -0.11 34.07 20.72
CA PHE A 323 0.79 33.92 21.88
C PHE A 323 2.04 34.81 21.79
N GLN A 324 1.85 36.13 21.66
CA GLN A 324 2.96 37.10 21.69
C GLN A 324 3.78 36.98 23.00
N ASN A 325 5.09 37.24 22.94
CA ASN A 325 6.00 37.29 24.09
C ASN A 325 6.20 35.96 24.88
N GLY A 326 6.15 34.80 24.22
CA GLY A 326 6.47 33.52 24.88
C GLY A 326 5.38 33.03 25.84
N GLN A 327 4.13 33.44 25.62
CA GLN A 327 2.97 33.04 26.41
C GLN A 327 2.72 31.53 26.42
N ILE A 328 3.18 30.78 25.41
CA ILE A 328 3.08 29.31 25.40
C ILE A 328 3.85 28.67 26.57
N LYS A 329 4.90 29.33 27.07
CA LYS A 329 5.68 28.85 28.23
C LYS A 329 4.84 28.75 29.50
N GLN A 330 3.85 29.61 29.68
CA GLN A 330 2.91 29.53 30.81
C GLN A 330 2.00 28.31 30.69
N TRP A 331 1.62 27.93 29.47
CA TRP A 331 0.81 26.73 29.21
C TRP A 331 1.57 25.43 29.48
N PHE A 332 2.87 25.39 29.15
CA PHE A 332 3.76 24.28 29.53
C PHE A 332 4.04 24.21 31.04
N GLN A 333 3.80 25.30 31.79
CA GLN A 333 3.94 25.33 33.25
C GLN A 333 2.68 24.84 33.99
N TYR A 334 1.58 24.54 33.29
CA TYR A 334 0.43 23.93 33.95
C TYR A 334 0.84 22.59 34.58
N ASP A 335 0.36 22.37 35.81
CA ASP A 335 0.67 21.19 36.60
C ASP A 335 0.31 19.90 35.85
N CYS A 336 -0.79 19.91 35.08
CA CYS A 336 -1.21 18.75 34.30
C CYS A 336 -0.18 18.36 33.23
N VAL A 337 0.41 19.33 32.52
CA VAL A 337 1.44 19.08 31.50
C VAL A 337 2.71 18.54 32.15
N THR A 338 3.13 19.16 33.26
CA THR A 338 4.31 18.73 34.02
C THR A 338 4.12 17.31 34.59
N GLN A 339 2.92 16.98 35.05
CA GLN A 339 2.58 15.67 35.57
C GLN A 339 2.61 14.61 34.46
N VAL A 340 2.02 14.88 33.29
CA VAL A 340 2.04 13.96 32.14
C VAL A 340 3.46 13.67 31.68
N LEU A 341 4.31 14.69 31.54
CA LEU A 341 5.72 14.50 31.18
C LEU A 341 6.48 13.69 32.24
N ARG A 342 6.18 13.90 33.52
CA ARG A 342 6.80 13.15 34.63
C ARG A 342 6.35 11.68 34.66
N GLU A 343 5.07 11.43 34.45
CA GLU A 343 4.49 10.08 34.38
C GLU A 343 5.05 9.33 33.17
N GLY A 344 5.03 9.94 31.99
CA GLY A 344 5.55 9.36 30.75
C GLY A 344 7.02 8.92 30.87
N ARG A 345 7.86 9.72 31.54
CA ARG A 345 9.28 9.41 31.73
C ARG A 345 9.54 8.29 32.75
N ASN A 346 8.79 8.28 33.85
CA ASN A 346 9.07 7.44 35.00
C ASN A 346 8.29 6.12 34.99
N ASN A 347 7.21 6.03 34.21
CA ASN A 347 6.40 4.83 34.12
C ASN A 347 7.14 3.76 33.29
N ARG A 348 7.58 2.70 33.98
CA ARG A 348 8.31 1.58 33.37
C ARG A 348 7.46 0.69 32.49
N ASN A 349 6.13 0.81 32.58
CA ASN A 349 5.19 0.03 31.79
C ASN A 349 4.93 0.65 30.41
N LEU A 350 5.46 1.84 30.12
CA LEU A 350 5.32 2.49 28.81
C LEU A 350 6.39 2.03 27.81
N PRO A 351 6.06 2.02 26.50
CA PRO A 351 7.03 1.73 25.43
C PRO A 351 8.27 2.62 25.48
N ASN A 352 9.42 2.09 25.04
CA ASN A 352 10.70 2.84 25.02
C ASN A 352 10.58 4.16 24.28
N GLY A 353 9.98 4.16 23.07
CA GLY A 353 9.81 5.36 22.26
C GLY A 353 9.01 6.46 22.97
N THR A 354 7.92 6.10 23.66
CA THR A 354 7.12 7.06 24.45
C THR A 354 7.94 7.71 25.57
N ARG A 355 8.82 6.94 26.22
CA ARG A 355 9.71 7.43 27.29
C ARG A 355 10.82 8.34 26.76
N GLU A 356 11.30 8.09 25.55
CA GLU A 356 12.29 8.94 24.87
C GLU A 356 11.67 10.26 24.42
N VAL A 357 10.50 10.22 23.79
CA VAL A 357 9.75 11.42 23.37
C VAL A 357 9.41 12.31 24.56
N THR A 358 9.02 11.74 25.71
CA THR A 358 8.76 12.54 26.93
C THR A 358 10.02 13.08 27.61
N ARG A 359 11.18 12.47 27.40
CA ARG A 359 12.46 13.08 27.82
C ARG A 359 12.82 14.25 26.91
N TRP A 360 12.73 14.05 25.60
CA TRP A 360 12.99 15.08 24.60
C TRP A 360 12.06 16.28 24.77
N ALA A 361 10.77 16.08 25.00
CA ALA A 361 9.80 17.17 25.16
C ALA A 361 10.01 18.03 26.43
N LYS A 362 10.80 17.56 27.40
CA LYS A 362 11.14 18.32 28.61
C LYS A 362 12.39 19.19 28.41
N GLU A 363 13.35 18.70 27.62
CA GLU A 363 14.58 19.41 27.28
C GLU A 363 14.26 20.62 26.38
#